data_AF-D5CMI3-F1
#
_entry.id   AF-D5CMI3-F1
#
_cell.length_a   1.000
_cell.length_b   1.000
_cell.length_c   1.000
_cell.angle_alpha   90.00
_cell.angle_beta   90.00
_cell.angle_gamma   90.00
#
_symmetry.space_group_name_H-M   'P 1'
#
loop_
_entity.id
_entity.type
_entity.pdbx_description
1 polymer ?
#
loop_
_entity_poly.entity_id
_entity_poly.type
_entity_poly.pdbx_seq_one_letter_code
_entity_poly.pdbx_strand_id
1 'polypeptide(L)' 'MTEERLINIESKLTFQEDLIEELNKTVYQQQQKLDQLEEICRALARQVQGLAEAGNENKPGYERPPHY' A
#
# COMPACT_ATOMS: atom_id res chain seq x y z
N MET A 1 49.98 9.64 0.00
CA MET A 1 49.43 8.57 -0.86
C MET A 1 48.45 7.66 -0.12
N THR A 2 48.84 6.96 0.95
CA THR A 2 47.92 6.10 1.73
C THR A 2 46.91 6.88 2.57
N GLU A 3 47.35 7.94 3.24
CA GLU A 3 46.50 8.79 4.08
C GLU A 3 45.45 9.55 3.26
N GLU A 4 45.82 10.09 2.11
CA GLU A 4 44.90 10.74 1.17
C GLU A 4 43.82 9.78 0.62
N ARG A 5 44.18 8.51 0.37
CA ARG A 5 43.21 7.47 -0.01
C ARG A 5 42.25 7.14 1.14
N LEU A 6 42.74 7.11 2.38
CA LEU A 6 41.93 6.90 3.58
C LEU A 6 40.92 8.03 3.76
N ILE A 7 41.36 9.29 3.70
CA ILE A 7 40.48 10.46 3.79
C ILE A 7 39.40 10.44 2.70
N ASN A 8 39.76 10.05 1.47
CA ASN A 8 38.80 9.94 0.37
C ASN A 8 37.74 8.86 0.63
N ILE A 9 38.15 7.72 1.20
CA ILE A 9 37.24 6.64 1.56
C ILE A 9 36.32 7.05 2.71
N GLU A 10 36.83 7.69 3.75
CA GLU A 10 36.04 8.19 4.88
C GLU A 10 35.01 9.22 4.40
N SER A 11 35.43 10.16 3.56
CA SER A 11 34.51 11.17 2.99
C SER A 11 33.40 10.52 2.15
N LYS A 12 33.73 9.49 1.37
CA LYS A 12 32.75 8.72 0.60
C LYS A 12 31.83 7.90 1.49
N LEU A 13 32.35 7.37 2.58
CA LEU A 13 31.58 6.57 3.53
C LEU A 13 30.53 7.44 4.22
N THR A 14 30.91 8.60 4.75
CA THR A 14 29.97 9.54 5.37
C THR A 14 28.86 9.96 4.40
N PHE A 15 29.20 10.26 3.15
CA PHE A 15 28.18 10.59 2.14
C PHE A 15 27.24 9.42 1.85
N GLN A 16 27.74 8.18 1.86
CA GLN A 16 26.91 6.99 1.67
C GLN A 16 26.02 6.72 2.88
N GLU A 17 26.49 6.97 4.10
CA GLU A 17 25.70 6.88 5.33
C GLU A 17 24.52 7.86 5.29
N ASP A 18 24.78 9.13 4.95
CA ASP A 18 23.75 10.16 4.78
C ASP A 18 22.71 9.75 3.72
N LEU A 19 23.18 9.23 2.57
CA LEU A 19 22.31 8.76 1.49
C LEU A 19 21.43 7.58 1.93
N ILE A 20 21.99 6.64 2.69
CA ILE A 20 21.25 5.49 3.22
C ILE A 20 20.16 5.97 4.19
N GLU A 21 20.44 6.95 5.04
CA GLU A 21 19.44 7.53 5.94
C GLU A 21 18.30 8.20 5.16
N GLU A 22 18.63 8.98 4.13
CA GLU A 22 17.63 9.62 3.28
C GLU A 22 16.76 8.60 2.51
N LEU A 23 17.38 7.54 1.99
CA LEU A 23 16.67 6.45 1.33
C LEU A 23 15.75 5.72 2.30
N ASN A 24 16.20 5.42 3.52
CA ASN A 24 15.37 4.79 4.55
C ASN A 24 14.15 5.66 4.88
N LYS A 25 14.34 6.96 5.08
CA LYS A 25 13.25 7.90 5.32
C LYS A 25 12.24 7.92 4.16
N THR A 26 12.74 7.89 2.92
CA THR A 26 11.90 7.86 1.73
C THR A 26 11.10 6.57 1.63
N VAL A 27 11.73 5.42 1.83
CA VAL A 27 11.07 4.10 1.84
C VAL A 27 9.99 4.04 2.92
N TYR A 28 10.29 4.55 4.11
CA TYR A 28 9.30 4.62 5.20
C TYR A 28 8.07 5.45 4.83
N GLN A 29 8.27 6.64 4.26
CA GLN A 29 7.17 7.49 3.80
C GLN A 29 6.37 6.84 2.66
N GLN A 30 7.03 6.10 1.77
CA GLN A 30 6.35 5.35 0.72
C GLN A 30 5.52 4.20 1.30
N GLN A 31 6.04 3.47 2.30
CA GLN A 31 5.29 2.40 2.97
C GLN A 31 4.00 2.94 3.61
N GLN A 32 4.08 4.07 4.33
CA GLN A 32 2.89 4.70 4.91
C GLN A 32 1.83 5.05 3.86
N LYS A 33 2.25 5.53 2.68
CA LYS A 33 1.32 5.83 1.58
C LYS A 33 0.71 4.57 0.98
N LEU A 34 1.48 3.48 0.87
CA LEU A 34 0.98 2.19 0.42
C LEU A 34 -0.07 1.64 1.38
N ASP A 35 0.18 1.69 2.69
CA ASP A 35 -0.76 1.24 3.71
C ASP A 35 -2.08 2.02 3.61
N GLN A 36 -2.01 3.35 3.44
CA GLN A 36 -3.20 4.18 3.23
C GLN A 36 -3.97 3.82 1.96
N LEU A 37 -3.26 3.59 0.85
CA LEU A 37 -3.89 3.18 -0.42
C LEU A 37 -4.53 1.79 -0.30
N GLU A 38 -3.88 0.86 0.42
CA GLU A 38 -4.42 -0.47 0.67
C GLU A 38 -5.74 -0.39 1.44
N GLU A 39 -5.81 0.42 2.50
CA GLU A 39 -7.04 0.61 3.27
C GLU A 39 -8.17 1.21 2.43
N ILE A 40 -7.86 2.19 1.58
CA ILE A 40 -8.84 2.77 0.65
C ILE A 40 -9.34 1.70 -0.33
N CYS A 41 -8.45 0.91 -0.92
CA CYS A 41 -8.81 -0.18 -1.83
C CYS A 41 -9.70 -1.22 -1.14
N ARG A 42 -9.39 -1.60 0.11
CA ARG A 42 -10.20 -2.52 0.92
C ARG A 42 -11.59 -1.93 1.21
N ALA A 43 -11.67 -0.63 1.53
CA ALA A 43 -12.95 0.04 1.74
C ALA A 43 -13.80 0.07 0.46
N LEU A 44 -13.21 0.40 -0.68
CA LEU A 44 -13.88 0.39 -1.99
C LEU A 44 -14.36 -1.01 -2.37
N ALA A 45 -13.54 -2.04 -2.17
CA ALA A 45 -13.91 -3.43 -2.44
C ALA A 45 -15.14 -3.85 -1.61
N ARG A 46 -15.17 -3.50 -0.31
CA ARG A 46 -16.34 -3.75 0.56
C ARG A 46 -17.58 -3.01 0.08
N GLN A 47 -17.45 -1.75 -0.33
CA GLN A 47 -18.58 -0.97 -0.83
C GLN A 47 -19.16 -1.58 -2.12
N VAL A 48 -18.31 -2.01 -3.06
CA VAL A 48 -18.75 -2.66 -4.30
C VAL A 48 -19.45 -3.99 -4.01
N GLN A 49 -18.94 -4.79 -3.07
CA GLN A 49 -19.60 -6.03 -2.63
C GLN A 49 -20.99 -5.75 -2.03
N GLY A 50 -21.11 -4.78 -1.12
CA GLY A 50 -22.39 -4.41 -0.51
C GLY A 50 -23.43 -3.93 -1.54
N LEU A 51 -23.00 -3.19 -2.58
CA LEU A 51 -23.89 -2.80 -3.68
C LEU A 51 -24.35 -3.99 -4.52
N ALA A 52 -23.47 -4.97 -4.76
CA ALA A 52 -23.83 -6.18 -5.51
C ALA A 52 -24.85 -7.05 -4.74
N GLU A 53 -24.71 -7.15 -3.42
CA GLU A 53 -25.64 -7.86 -2.54
C GLU A 53 -27.01 -7.16 -2.48
N ALA A 54 -27.04 -5.84 -2.29
CA ALA A 54 -28.28 -5.05 -2.31
C ALA A 54 -29.01 -5.09 -3.67
N GLY A 55 -28.27 -5.22 -4.77
CA GLY A 55 -28.85 -5.42 -6.11
C GLY A 55 -29.49 -6.80 -6.30
N ASN A 56 -29.10 -7.80 -5.51
CA ASN A 56 -29.66 -9.15 -5.60
C ASN A 56 -30.88 -9.34 -4.68
N GLU A 57 -30.95 -8.63 -3.55
CA GLU A 57 -32.14 -8.59 -2.67
C GLU A 57 -33.33 -7.84 -3.29
N ASN A 58 -33.08 -6.91 -4.22
CA ASN A 58 -34.12 -6.20 -4.97
C ASN A 58 -34.65 -6.97 -6.20
N LYS A 59 -34.27 -8.24 -6.40
CA LYS A 59 -34.97 -9.11 -7.35
C LYS A 59 -36.26 -9.61 -6.68
N PRO A 60 -37.46 -9.25 -7.18
CA PRO A 60 -38.70 -9.80 -6.64
C PRO A 60 -38.61 -11.31 -6.73
N GLY A 61 -38.79 -11.97 -5.59
CA GLY A 61 -38.61 -13.40 -5.43
C GLY A 61 -39.37 -14.17 -6.50
N TYR A 62 -38.68 -15.09 -7.17
CA TYR A 62 -39.32 -16.26 -7.76
C TYR A 62 -39.89 -17.10 -6.61
N GLU A 63 -40.97 -16.63 -5.99
CA GLU A 63 -41.80 -17.46 -5.13
C GLU A 63 -42.43 -18.53 -6.02
N ARG A 64 -41.99 -19.76 -5.83
CA ARG A 64 -42.51 -20.93 -6.56
C ARG A 64 -43.97 -21.12 -6.11
N PRO A 65 -44.96 -21.08 -7.01
CA PRO A 65 -46.36 -21.11 -6.60
C PRO A 65 -46.72 -22.45 -5.95
N PRO A 66 -47.58 -22.47 -4.91
CA PRO A 66 -47.99 -23.69 -4.24
C PRO A 66 -48.84 -24.53 -5.19
N HIS A 67 -48.38 -25.76 -5.46
CA HIS A 67 -49.11 -26.73 -6.25
C HIS A 67 -50.26 -27.30 -5.41
N TYR A 68 -51.51 -27.02 -5.83
CA TYR A 68 -52.70 -27.77 -5.43
C TYR A 68 -52.95 -28.92 -6.41
#